data_AF-B5ZB14-F1
#
_entry.id   AF-B5ZB14-F1
#
_cell.length_a   1.000
_cell.length_b   1.000
_cell.length_c   1.000
_cell.angle_alpha   90.00
_cell.angle_beta   90.00
_cell.angle_gamma   90.00
#
_symmetry.space_group_name_H-M   'P 1'
#
loop_
_entity.id
_entity.type
_entity.pdbx_description
1 polymer ?
#
loop_
_entity_poly.entity_id
_entity_poly.type
_entity_poly.pdbx_seq_one_letter_code
_entity_poly.pdbx_strand_id
1 'polypeptide(L)'
;MLKKTKFDSQLVKSLITSSILKVPGIFSVDISDKLSDFNQNRFVIKISLHEDVVNVLSVANEARNLVYYELSKQLNDDSVVINIIINC
;
A
#
# COMPACT_ATOMS: atom_id res chain seq x y z
N MET A 1 27.06 -8.15 -0.32
CA MET A 1 25.71 -7.56 -0.18
C MET A 1 25.53 -6.51 -1.27
N LEU A 2 24.60 -6.72 -2.21
CA LEU A 2 24.20 -5.68 -3.16
C LEU A 2 23.61 -4.52 -2.33
N LYS A 3 24.12 -3.30 -2.53
CA LYS A 3 23.52 -2.10 -1.93
C LYS A 3 22.09 -2.01 -2.49
N LYS A 4 21.07 -2.27 -1.66
CA LYS A 4 19.69 -1.89 -1.99
C LYS A 4 19.69 -0.39 -2.23
N THR A 5 19.49 0.02 -3.47
CA THR A 5 19.28 1.44 -3.79
C THR A 5 18.01 1.85 -3.06
N LYS A 6 18.13 2.80 -2.13
CA LYS A 6 16.98 3.30 -1.40
C LYS A 6 16.08 4.03 -2.40
N PHE A 7 14.89 3.49 -2.64
CA PHE A 7 13.88 4.17 -3.45
C PHE A 7 13.47 5.46 -2.73
N ASP A 8 13.23 6.51 -3.52
CA ASP A 8 12.73 7.75 -2.99
C ASP A 8 11.35 7.54 -2.35
N SER A 9 11.11 8.12 -1.16
CA SER A 9 9.85 7.92 -0.43
C SER A 9 8.63 8.38 -1.22
N GLN A 10 8.74 9.42 -2.05
CA GLN A 10 7.64 9.86 -2.92
C GLN A 10 7.35 8.87 -4.03
N LEU A 11 8.38 8.24 -4.58
CA LEU A 11 8.21 7.17 -5.56
C LEU A 11 7.51 5.96 -4.93
N VAL A 12 7.91 5.53 -3.73
CA VAL A 12 7.24 4.44 -3.00
C VAL A 12 5.78 4.79 -2.72
N LYS A 13 5.49 6.01 -2.26
CA LYS A 13 4.11 6.48 -2.06
C LYS A 13 3.29 6.42 -3.35
N SER A 14 3.87 6.88 -4.46
CA SER A 14 3.20 6.87 -5.76
C SER A 14 2.89 5.46 -6.25
N LEU A 15 3.81 4.51 -6.04
CA LEU A 15 3.59 3.10 -6.35
C LEU A 15 2.47 2.49 -5.49
N ILE A 16 2.46 2.76 -4.19
CA ILE A 16 1.39 2.31 -3.29
C ILE A 16 0.05 2.86 -3.75
N THR A 17 -0.07 4.18 -3.90
CA THR A 17 -1.33 4.85 -4.26
C THR A 17 -1.86 4.35 -5.59
N SER A 18 -1.01 4.28 -6.62
CA SER A 18 -1.41 3.79 -7.95
C SER A 18 -1.81 2.32 -7.96
N SER A 19 -1.22 1.49 -7.09
CA SER A 19 -1.58 0.07 -6.99
C SER A 19 -2.93 -0.12 -6.31
N ILE A 20 -3.20 0.64 -5.23
CA ILE A 20 -4.45 0.56 -4.49
C ILE A 20 -5.63 1.09 -5.31
N LEU A 21 -5.45 2.20 -6.02
CA LEU A 21 -6.53 2.79 -6.83
C LEU A 21 -6.98 1.92 -8.02
N LYS A 22 -6.25 0.83 -8.33
CA LYS A 22 -6.72 -0.18 -9.30
C LYS A 22 -7.82 -1.08 -8.73
N VAL A 23 -7.98 -1.14 -7.40
CA VAL A 23 -8.99 -1.98 -6.76
C VAL A 23 -10.35 -1.29 -6.86
N PRO A 24 -11.36 -1.96 -7.45
CA PRO A 24 -12.71 -1.41 -7.51
C PRO A 24 -13.28 -1.13 -6.13
N GLY A 25 -13.97 0.01 -6.00
CA GLY A 25 -14.62 0.42 -4.75
C GLY A 25 -13.75 1.27 -3.82
N ILE A 26 -12.47 1.51 -4.14
CA ILE A 26 -11.63 2.44 -3.39
C ILE A 26 -11.83 3.87 -3.91
N PHE A 27 -12.23 4.76 -3.02
CA PHE A 27 -12.45 6.18 -3.31
C PHE A 27 -11.19 7.02 -3.10
N SER A 28 -10.45 6.79 -2.01
CA SER A 28 -9.24 7.56 -1.70
C SER A 28 -8.22 6.76 -0.90
N VAL A 29 -6.97 7.23 -0.92
CA VAL A 29 -5.81 6.59 -0.29
C VAL A 29 -4.97 7.65 0.40
N ASP A 30 -4.65 7.43 1.67
CA ASP A 30 -3.72 8.23 2.48
C ASP A 30 -2.64 7.33 3.09
N ILE A 31 -1.37 7.69 2.96
CA ILE A 31 -0.24 6.91 3.48
C ILE A 31 0.29 7.63 4.71
N SER A 32 0.23 6.97 5.86
CA SER A 32 0.61 7.61 7.11
C SER A 32 2.13 7.70 7.26
N ASP A 33 2.70 8.88 7.04
CA ASP A 33 4.13 9.14 7.25
C ASP A 33 4.57 8.94 8.71
N LYS A 34 3.66 9.18 9.66
CA LYS A 34 3.93 9.01 11.10
C LYS A 34 3.98 7.55 11.53
N LEU A 35 3.22 6.67 10.85
CA LEU A 35 3.09 5.26 11.22
C LEU A 35 3.88 4.33 10.31
N SER A 36 4.31 4.80 9.14
CA SER A 36 5.11 4.03 8.19
C SER A 36 6.60 4.18 8.47
N ASP A 37 7.35 3.09 8.31
CA ASP A 37 8.81 3.08 8.28
C ASP A 37 9.28 2.69 6.87
N PHE A 38 9.59 3.71 6.07
CA PHE A 38 10.08 3.56 4.70
C PHE A 38 11.49 2.94 4.64
N ASN A 39 12.26 2.95 5.73
CA ASN A 39 13.57 2.28 5.76
C ASN A 39 13.44 0.78 6.03
N GLN A 40 12.39 0.37 6.74
CA GLN A 40 12.10 -1.03 7.07
C GLN A 40 11.03 -1.66 6.17
N ASN A 41 10.59 -0.96 5.12
CA ASN A 41 9.54 -1.42 4.21
C ASN A 41 8.22 -1.77 4.92
N ARG A 42 7.86 -0.99 5.94
CA ARG A 42 6.61 -1.14 6.71
C ARG A 42 5.71 0.04 6.43
N PHE A 43 4.55 -0.22 5.84
CA PHE A 43 3.65 0.83 5.35
C PHE A 43 2.28 0.71 6.01
N VAL A 44 1.74 1.84 6.48
CA VAL A 44 0.39 1.96 7.03
C VAL A 44 -0.42 2.85 6.12
N ILE A 45 -1.43 2.26 5.49
CA ILE A 45 -2.18 2.89 4.42
C ILE A 45 -3.65 2.92 4.82
N LYS A 46 -4.22 4.12 4.81
CA LYS A 46 -5.63 4.35 5.06
C LYS A 46 -6.33 4.41 3.71
N ILE A 47 -7.41 3.66 3.59
CA ILE A 47 -8.26 3.68 2.40
C ILE A 47 -9.67 4.08 2.80
N SER A 48 -10.32 4.88 1.96
CA SER A 48 -11.75 5.13 2.02
C SER A 48 -12.43 4.43 0.86
N LEU A 49 -13.58 3.83 1.14
CA LEU A 49 -14.35 3.08 0.15
C LEU A 49 -15.55 3.88 -0.31
N HIS A 50 -16.06 3.56 -1.50
CA HIS A 50 -17.37 4.03 -1.91
C HIS A 50 -18.47 3.40 -1.04
N GLU A 51 -19.56 4.15 -0.82
CA GLU A 51 -20.68 3.75 0.05
C GLU A 51 -21.41 2.48 -0.41
N ASP A 52 -21.31 2.13 -1.69
CA ASP A 52 -21.93 0.96 -2.31
C ASP A 52 -21.11 -0.33 -2.13
N VAL A 53 -19.92 -0.26 -1.53
CA VAL A 53 -19.07 -1.43 -1.29
C VAL A 53 -19.60 -2.26 -0.12
N VAL A 54 -20.22 -3.39 -0.46
CA VAL A 54 -20.74 -4.34 0.53
C VAL A 54 -19.63 -5.22 1.13
N ASN A 55 -18.66 -5.63 0.31
CA ASN A 55 -17.60 -6.56 0.73
C ASN A 55 -16.26 -5.85 1.02
N VAL A 56 -16.26 -5.11 2.13
CA VAL A 56 -15.13 -4.33 2.64
C VAL A 56 -13.86 -5.18 2.83
N LEU A 57 -14.01 -6.42 3.36
CA LEU A 57 -12.87 -7.30 3.64
C LEU A 57 -12.17 -7.76 2.37
N SER A 58 -12.93 -8.12 1.31
CA SER A 58 -12.34 -8.50 0.04
C SER A 58 -11.58 -7.35 -0.61
N VAL A 59 -12.14 -6.13 -0.58
CA VAL A 59 -11.46 -4.94 -1.14
C VAL A 59 -10.15 -4.65 -0.40
N ALA A 60 -10.15 -4.72 0.93
CA ALA A 60 -8.93 -4.51 1.71
C ALA A 60 -7.86 -5.58 1.49
N ASN A 61 -8.27 -6.84 1.33
CA ASN A 61 -7.34 -7.93 1.00
C ASN A 61 -6.72 -7.75 -0.38
N GLU A 62 -7.53 -7.40 -1.39
CA GLU A 62 -7.05 -7.16 -2.75
C GLU A 62 -6.06 -5.98 -2.78
N ALA A 63 -6.41 -4.86 -2.13
CA ALA A 63 -5.53 -3.70 -2.01
C ALA A 63 -4.19 -4.06 -1.37
N ARG A 64 -4.22 -4.80 -0.27
CA ARG A 64 -3.01 -5.27 0.42
C ARG A 64 -2.15 -6.13 -0.49
N ASN A 65 -2.74 -7.08 -1.20
CA ASN A 65 -2.03 -8.03 -2.05
C ASN A 65 -1.38 -7.34 -3.25
N LEU A 66 -2.09 -6.44 -3.93
CA LEU A 66 -1.56 -5.70 -5.07
C LEU A 66 -0.37 -4.82 -4.68
N VAL A 67 -0.47 -4.10 -3.57
CA VAL A 67 0.63 -3.27 -3.08
C VAL A 67 1.83 -4.10 -2.68
N TYR A 68 1.59 -5.19 -1.94
CA TYR A 68 2.66 -6.09 -1.53
C TYR A 68 3.42 -6.61 -2.76
N TYR A 69 2.71 -7.11 -3.76
CA TYR A 69 3.31 -7.65 -5.00
C TYR A 69 4.11 -6.59 -5.77
N GLU A 70 3.56 -5.39 -5.97
CA GLU A 70 4.26 -4.33 -6.70
C GLU A 70 5.51 -3.86 -5.94
N LEU A 71 5.41 -3.64 -4.63
CA LEU A 71 6.55 -3.19 -3.84
C LEU A 71 7.62 -4.27 -3.69
N SER A 72 7.25 -5.52 -3.40
CA SER A 72 8.25 -6.59 -3.24
C SER A 72 9.04 -6.80 -4.52
N LYS A 73 8.39 -6.70 -5.68
CA LYS A 73 9.02 -6.77 -6.99
C LYS A 73 9.95 -5.59 -7.26
N GLN A 74 9.52 -4.35 -7.00
CA GLN A 74 10.33 -3.15 -7.27
C GLN A 74 11.52 -3.03 -6.29
N LEU A 75 11.31 -3.37 -5.02
CA LEU A 75 12.33 -3.32 -3.98
C LEU A 75 13.25 -4.55 -3.96
N ASN A 76 12.88 -5.61 -4.68
CA ASN A 76 13.48 -6.94 -4.59
C ASN A 76 13.59 -7.39 -3.12
N ASP A 77 12.47 -7.30 -2.40
CA ASP A 77 12.38 -7.53 -0.97
C ASP A 77 11.03 -8.13 -0.56
N ASP A 78 11.04 -9.38 -0.11
CA ASP A 78 9.83 -10.08 0.30
C ASP A 78 9.38 -9.73 1.73
N SER A 79 10.19 -8.97 2.49
CA SER A 79 9.87 -8.56 3.86
C SER A 79 8.98 -7.32 3.96
N VAL A 80 8.39 -6.87 2.83
CA VAL A 80 7.47 -5.73 2.81
C VAL A 80 6.24 -6.03 3.67
N VAL A 81 5.89 -5.11 4.58
CA VAL A 81 4.72 -5.23 5.44
C VAL A 81 3.71 -4.14 5.08
N ILE A 82 2.49 -4.56 4.72
CA ILE A 82 1.39 -3.69 4.33
C ILE A 82 0.26 -3.79 5.35
N ASN A 83 -0.02 -2.68 6.04
CA ASN A 83 -1.15 -2.56 6.95
C ASN A 83 -2.21 -1.66 6.32
N ILE A 84 -3.41 -2.20 6.11
CA ILE A 84 -4.56 -1.45 5.58
C ILE A 84 -5.47 -1.06 6.74
N ILE A 85 -5.81 0.22 6.83
CA ILE A 85 -6.85 0.76 7.71
C ILE A 85 -7.99 1.24 6.81
N ILE A 86 -9.21 0.80 7.08
CA ILE A 86 -10.38 1.19 6.31
C ILE A 86 -11.12 2.26 7.08
N ASN A 87 -11.30 3.41 6.45
CA ASN A 87 -12.19 4.46 6.93
C ASN A 87 -13.52 4.32 6.20
N CYS A 88 -14.54 3.92 6.95
CA CYS A 88 -15.94 3.94 6.51
C CYS A 88 -16.60 5.25 6.96
#